data_AF-A0A2G6ERL3-F1
#
_entry.id   AF-A0A2G6ERL3-F1
#
_cell.length_a   1.000
_cell.length_b   1.000
_cell.length_c   1.000
_cell.angle_alpha   90.00
_cell.angle_beta   90.00
_cell.angle_gamma   90.00
#
_symmetry.space_group_name_H-M   'P 1'
#
loop_
_entity.id
_entity.type
_entity.pdbx_description
1 polymer ?
#
loop_
_entity_poly.entity_id
_entity_poly.type
_entity_poly.pdbx_seq_one_letter_code
_entity_poly.pdbx_strand_id
1 'polypeptide(L)'
;VAVLAVIIVVFMATGKLTTRLNHHYNNTMEEQVVAIDKRTTMPIRGFMQRLMKWNIKLSDLETVIFGVIWLAMVALIVFSVVQAVGAGNAIKVGAVMSIVMYVFQFAEGAGMLPLYFQQFLRLQEISLRLKQVD
;
A
#
# COMPACT_ATOMS: atom_id res chain seq x y z
N VAL A 1 -11.44 -8.28 -13.27
CA VAL A 1 -12.35 -8.52 -12.12
C VAL A 1 -11.66 -9.27 -10.98
N ALA A 2 -11.12 -10.48 -11.21
CA ALA A 2 -10.47 -11.27 -10.14
C ALA A 2 -9.33 -10.53 -9.42
N VAL A 3 -8.45 -9.86 -10.15
CA VAL A 3 -7.34 -9.09 -9.59
C VAL A 3 -7.80 -7.92 -8.71
N LEU A 4 -8.85 -7.20 -9.12
CA LEU A 4 -9.43 -6.13 -8.32
C LEU A 4 -10.02 -6.67 -7.02
N ALA A 5 -10.66 -7.84 -7.07
CA ALA A 5 -11.14 -8.51 -5.85
C ALA A 5 -9.99 -8.86 -4.89
N VAL A 6 -8.85 -9.35 -5.41
CA VAL A 6 -7.64 -9.59 -4.60
C VAL A 6 -7.17 -8.30 -3.94
N ILE A 7 -7.06 -7.20 -4.70
CA ILE A 7 -6.65 -5.89 -4.16
C ILE A 7 -7.59 -5.44 -3.04
N ILE A 8 -8.90 -5.51 -3.26
CA ILE A 8 -9.93 -5.13 -2.27
C ILE A 8 -9.81 -5.99 -1.00
N VAL A 9 -9.65 -7.30 -1.14
CA VAL A 9 -9.46 -8.21 0.00
C VAL A 9 -8.20 -7.88 0.78
N VAL A 10 -7.08 -7.63 0.10
CA VAL A 10 -5.81 -7.23 0.74
C VAL A 10 -6.00 -5.92 1.51
N PHE A 11 -6.67 -4.93 0.92
CA PHE A 11 -6.91 -3.64 1.57
C PHE A 11 -7.83 -3.76 2.80
N MET A 12 -8.91 -4.54 2.70
CA MET A 12 -9.79 -4.78 3.84
C MET A 12 -9.08 -5.52 4.98
N ALA A 13 -8.28 -6.53 4.64
CA ALA A 13 -7.54 -7.33 5.63
C ALA A 13 -6.44 -6.51 6.33
N THR A 14 -5.74 -5.65 5.60
CA THR A 14 -4.59 -4.90 6.13
C THR A 14 -4.95 -3.52 6.69
N GLY A 15 -6.08 -2.93 6.29
CA GLY A 15 -6.41 -1.54 6.63
C GLY A 15 -6.45 -1.23 8.13
N LYS A 16 -7.07 -2.11 8.94
CA LYS A 16 -7.09 -1.95 10.41
C LYS A 16 -5.69 -2.00 11.02
N LEU A 17 -4.85 -2.91 10.53
CA LEU A 17 -3.48 -3.07 11.01
C LEU A 17 -2.61 -1.85 10.64
N THR A 18 -2.69 -1.41 9.37
CA THR A 18 -1.98 -0.22 8.89
C THR A 18 -2.38 1.02 9.68
N THR A 19 -3.68 1.22 9.92
CA THR A 19 -4.18 2.35 10.72
C THR A 19 -3.65 2.30 12.16
N ARG A 20 -3.66 1.13 12.79
CA ARG A 20 -3.11 0.95 14.15
C ARG A 20 -1.61 1.24 14.22
N LEU A 21 -0.84 0.81 13.24
CA LEU A 21 0.60 1.08 13.18
C LEU A 21 0.90 2.57 12.95
N ASN A 22 0.15 3.23 12.07
CA ASN A 22 0.23 4.68 11.87
C ASN A 22 -0.04 5.43 13.19
N HIS A 23 -1.07 5.03 13.93
CA HIS A 23 -1.39 5.64 15.22
C HIS A 23 -0.23 5.50 16.22
N HIS A 24 0.41 4.33 16.33
CA HIS A 24 1.56 4.15 17.22
C HIS A 24 2.79 4.95 16.79
N TYR A 25 3.06 5.03 15.48
CA TYR A 25 4.12 5.86 14.92
C TYR A 25 3.89 7.34 15.24
N ASN A 26 2.68 7.85 14.98
CA ASN A 26 2.30 9.24 15.22
C ASN A 26 2.35 9.59 16.72
N ASN A 27 1.82 8.75 17.59
CA ASN A 27 1.91 8.96 19.04
C ASN A 27 3.36 9.03 19.54
N THR A 28 4.24 8.22 18.94
CA THR A 28 5.66 8.28 19.28
C THR A 28 6.21 9.64 18.82
N MET A 29 5.97 10.07 17.57
CA MET A 29 6.39 11.38 17.07
C MET A 29 5.94 12.56 17.95
N GLU A 30 4.70 12.53 18.45
CA GLU A 30 4.14 13.57 19.32
C GLU A 30 4.85 13.71 20.67
N GLU A 31 5.56 12.68 21.15
CA GLU A 31 6.36 12.78 22.38
C GLU A 31 7.41 13.91 22.31
N GLN A 32 7.92 14.23 21.11
CA GLN A 32 8.84 15.37 20.92
C GLN A 32 8.17 16.71 21.21
N VAL A 33 6.92 16.88 20.78
CA VAL A 33 6.14 18.10 21.02
C VAL A 33 5.89 18.26 22.51
N VAL A 34 5.52 17.18 23.19
CA VAL A 34 5.31 17.16 24.65
C VAL A 34 6.59 17.47 25.41
N ALA A 35 7.75 16.97 24.96
CA ALA A 35 9.03 17.24 25.60
C ALA A 35 9.44 18.72 25.48
N ILE A 36 9.16 19.35 24.32
CA ILE A 36 9.38 20.79 24.08
C ILE A 36 8.43 21.63 24.94
N ASP A 37 7.14 21.29 24.96
CA ASP A 37 6.12 21.98 25.75
C ASP A 37 6.45 21.97 27.25
N LYS A 38 6.87 20.82 27.79
CA LYS A 38 7.23 20.65 29.21
C LYS A 38 8.65 21.11 29.55
N ARG A 39 9.44 21.59 28.58
CA ARG A 39 10.86 21.96 28.73
C ARG A 39 11.71 20.85 29.36
N THR A 40 11.38 19.60 29.07
CA THR A 40 12.08 18.42 29.62
C THR A 40 13.08 17.85 28.62
N THR A 41 14.20 17.30 29.11
CA THR A 41 15.15 16.57 28.27
C THR A 41 14.63 15.17 27.96
N MET A 42 14.53 14.84 26.66
CA MET A 42 14.12 13.51 26.20
C MET A 42 15.36 12.68 25.83
N PRO A 43 15.44 11.39 26.21
CA PRO A 43 16.50 10.51 25.75
C PRO A 43 16.35 10.21 24.25
N ILE A 44 16.98 11.04 23.41
CA ILE A 44 16.87 11.02 21.94
C ILE A 44 17.11 9.62 21.37
N ARG A 45 18.10 8.88 21.88
CA ARG A 45 18.41 7.52 21.41
C ARG A 45 17.22 6.56 21.60
N GLY A 46 16.62 6.54 22.79
CA GLY A 46 15.50 5.65 23.10
C GLY A 46 14.25 6.02 22.31
N PHE A 47 14.01 7.32 22.15
CA PHE A 47 12.96 7.85 21.29
C PHE A 47 13.12 7.38 19.83
N MET A 48 14.30 7.62 19.23
CA MET A 48 14.57 7.24 17.85
C MET A 48 14.48 5.73 17.63
N GLN A 49 14.92 4.91 18.59
CA GLN A 49 14.77 3.46 18.52
C GLN A 49 13.31 3.01 18.48
N ARG A 50 12.43 3.63 19.29
CA ARG A 50 10.98 3.36 19.25
C ARG A 50 10.39 3.80 17.91
N LEU A 51 10.75 4.99 17.44
CA LEU A 51 10.28 5.52 16.18
C LEU A 51 10.67 4.61 14.99
N MET A 52 11.95 4.20 14.93
CA MET A 52 12.44 3.27 13.93
C MET A 52 11.72 1.93 13.98
N LYS A 53 11.43 1.39 15.17
CA LYS A 53 10.70 0.12 15.32
C LYS A 53 9.31 0.19 14.68
N TRP A 54 8.61 1.31 14.83
CA TRP A 54 7.31 1.49 14.19
C TRP A 54 7.44 1.71 12.68
N ASN A 55 8.44 2.48 12.24
CA ASN A 55 8.72 2.71 10.83
C ASN A 55 9.02 1.39 10.08
N ILE A 56 9.85 0.52 10.67
CA ILE A 56 10.18 -0.79 10.09
C ILE A 56 8.92 -1.65 9.96
N LYS A 57 8.09 -1.73 11.01
CA LYS A 57 6.83 -2.51 10.95
C LYS A 57 5.86 -2.00 9.87
N LEU A 58 5.77 -0.69 9.69
CA LEU A 58 4.97 -0.09 8.61
C LEU A 58 5.54 -0.45 7.24
N SER A 59 6.86 -0.33 7.08
CA SER A 59 7.57 -0.67 5.85
C SER A 59 7.44 -2.15 5.49
N ASP A 60 7.54 -3.05 6.47
CA ASP A 60 7.39 -4.49 6.26
C ASP A 60 5.97 -4.81 5.77
N LEU A 61 4.96 -4.23 6.42
CA LEU A 61 3.56 -4.40 6.03
C LEU A 61 3.30 -3.85 4.62
N GLU A 62 3.81 -2.67 4.33
CA GLU A 62 3.71 -2.06 3.00
C GLU A 62 4.35 -2.95 1.95
N THR A 63 5.58 -3.43 2.19
CA THR A 63 6.31 -4.33 1.29
C THR A 63 5.51 -5.58 0.98
N VAL A 64 4.84 -6.18 1.98
CA VAL A 64 3.97 -7.34 1.77
C VAL A 64 2.76 -6.98 0.89
N ILE A 65 2.09 -5.85 1.13
CA ILE A 65 0.94 -5.41 0.32
C ILE A 65 1.36 -5.19 -1.13
N PHE A 66 2.46 -4.48 -1.36
CA PHE A 66 3.01 -4.27 -2.70
C PHE A 66 3.37 -5.59 -3.37
N GLY A 67 4.07 -6.47 -2.64
CA GLY A 67 4.48 -7.77 -3.14
C GLY A 67 3.31 -8.63 -3.60
N VAL A 68 2.24 -8.72 -2.80
CA VAL A 68 1.03 -9.48 -3.17
C VAL A 68 0.37 -8.90 -4.41
N ILE A 69 0.25 -7.57 -4.49
CA ILE A 69 -0.40 -6.90 -5.63
C ILE A 69 0.45 -7.04 -6.91
N TRP A 70 1.76 -6.90 -6.80
CA TRP A 70 2.69 -7.12 -7.91
C TRP A 70 2.65 -8.56 -8.41
N LEU A 71 2.66 -9.55 -7.52
CA LEU A 71 2.53 -10.96 -7.91
C LEU A 71 1.20 -11.23 -8.64
N ALA A 72 0.10 -10.63 -8.18
CA ALA A 72 -1.18 -10.71 -8.88
C ALA A 72 -1.15 -10.06 -10.27
N MET A 73 -0.44 -8.93 -10.44
CA MET A 73 -0.24 -8.31 -11.76
C MET A 73 0.58 -9.19 -12.69
N VAL A 74 1.70 -9.72 -12.22
CA VAL A 74 2.56 -10.62 -13.01
C VAL A 74 1.78 -11.85 -13.44
N ALA A 75 1.02 -12.47 -12.54
CA ALA A 75 0.17 -13.60 -12.86
C ALA A 75 -0.89 -13.25 -13.92
N LEU A 76 -1.52 -12.07 -13.82
CA LEU A 76 -2.49 -11.60 -14.82
C LEU A 76 -1.84 -11.39 -16.20
N ILE A 77 -0.65 -10.78 -16.25
CA ILE A 77 0.09 -10.56 -17.49
C ILE A 77 0.43 -11.89 -18.16
N VAL A 78 1.04 -12.82 -17.41
CA VAL A 78 1.41 -14.15 -17.93
C VAL A 78 0.18 -14.91 -18.40
N PHE A 79 -0.88 -14.94 -17.60
CA PHE A 79 -2.14 -15.59 -17.97
C PHE A 79 -2.72 -15.00 -19.27
N SER A 80 -2.72 -13.67 -19.39
CA SER A 80 -3.26 -12.98 -20.57
C SER A 80 -2.47 -13.31 -21.83
N VAL A 81 -1.14 -13.38 -21.75
CA VAL A 81 -0.28 -13.78 -22.88
C VAL A 81 -0.55 -15.23 -23.28
N VAL A 82 -0.56 -16.16 -22.31
CA VAL A 82 -0.81 -17.58 -22.59
C VAL A 82 -2.17 -17.79 -23.26
N GLN A 83 -3.22 -17.14 -22.76
CA GLN A 83 -4.56 -17.25 -23.33
C GLN A 83 -4.66 -16.60 -24.72
N ALA A 84 -4.05 -15.43 -24.91
CA ALA A 84 -4.13 -14.72 -26.19
C ALA A 84 -3.40 -15.47 -27.31
N VAL A 85 -2.28 -16.13 -27.00
CA VAL A 85 -1.54 -16.96 -27.97
C VAL A 85 -2.18 -18.34 -28.14
N GLY A 86 -2.67 -18.94 -27.05
CA GLY A 86 -3.30 -20.27 -27.05
C GLY A 86 -4.65 -20.34 -27.77
N ALA A 87 -5.32 -19.21 -28.00
CA ALA A 87 -6.60 -19.12 -28.71
C ALA A 87 -6.52 -19.49 -30.22
N GLY A 88 -5.32 -19.73 -30.78
CA GLY A 88 -5.13 -20.24 -32.13
C GLY A 88 -5.46 -19.25 -33.26
N ASN A 89 -5.41 -19.74 -34.51
CA ASN A 89 -5.48 -19.00 -35.78
C ASN A 89 -6.69 -18.06 -36.01
N ALA A 90 -7.62 -17.93 -35.07
CA ALA A 90 -8.79 -17.05 -35.17
C ALA A 90 -8.47 -15.58 -34.84
N ILE A 91 -7.38 -15.30 -34.11
CA ILE A 91 -7.03 -13.94 -33.66
C ILE A 91 -5.88 -13.38 -34.51
N LYS A 92 -6.11 -12.22 -35.13
CA LYS A 92 -5.05 -11.47 -35.84
C LYS A 92 -3.93 -11.09 -34.86
N VAL A 93 -2.67 -11.13 -35.31
CA VAL A 93 -1.49 -10.74 -34.50
C VAL A 93 -1.67 -9.39 -33.81
N GLY A 94 -2.24 -8.40 -34.50
CA GLY A 94 -2.53 -7.09 -33.93
C GLY A 94 -3.50 -7.11 -32.75
N ALA A 95 -4.47 -8.03 -32.73
CA ALA A 95 -5.41 -8.18 -31.62
C ALA A 95 -4.75 -8.84 -30.40
N VAL A 96 -3.86 -9.83 -30.60
CA VAL A 96 -3.04 -10.39 -29.52
C VAL A 96 -2.18 -9.29 -28.88
N MET A 97 -1.48 -8.51 -29.71
CA MET A 97 -0.65 -7.39 -29.21
C MET A 97 -1.48 -6.36 -28.45
N SER A 98 -2.67 -6.01 -28.96
CA SER A 98 -3.57 -5.06 -28.30
C SER A 98 -4.01 -5.57 -26.92
N ILE A 99 -4.42 -6.84 -26.81
CA ILE A 99 -4.83 -7.44 -25.53
C ILE A 99 -3.69 -7.36 -24.51
N VAL A 100 -2.47 -7.74 -24.90
CA VAL A 100 -1.31 -7.70 -24.01
C VAL A 100 -1.04 -6.26 -23.56
N MET A 101 -1.03 -5.29 -24.47
CA MET A 101 -0.79 -3.89 -24.12
C MET A 101 -1.86 -3.32 -23.18
N TYR A 102 -3.14 -3.63 -23.40
CA TYR A 102 -4.20 -3.22 -22.47
C TYR A 102 -4.00 -3.79 -21.06
N VAL A 103 -3.59 -5.05 -20.96
CA VAL A 103 -3.34 -5.69 -19.66
C VAL A 103 -2.13 -5.07 -18.96
N PHE A 104 -1.07 -4.75 -19.71
CA PHE A 104 0.09 -4.03 -19.17
C PHE A 104 -0.29 -2.65 -18.63
N GLN A 105 -1.03 -1.85 -19.41
CA GLN A 105 -1.47 -0.52 -18.99
C GLN A 105 -2.40 -0.58 -17.76
N PHE A 106 -3.29 -1.58 -17.72
CA PHE A 106 -4.10 -1.85 -16.54
C PHE A 106 -3.24 -2.21 -15.31
N ALA A 107 -2.25 -3.10 -15.50
CA ALA A 107 -1.37 -3.54 -14.41
C ALA A 107 -0.52 -2.39 -13.85
N GLU A 108 -0.06 -1.47 -14.70
CA GLU A 108 0.66 -0.27 -14.29
C GLU A 108 -0.21 0.62 -13.37
N GLY A 109 -1.44 0.94 -13.81
CA GLY A 109 -2.37 1.72 -13.00
C GLY A 109 -2.75 1.03 -11.69
N ALA A 110 -3.03 -0.27 -11.74
CA ALA A 110 -3.36 -1.06 -10.56
C ALA A 110 -2.17 -1.22 -9.58
N GLY A 111 -0.95 -1.29 -10.11
CA GLY A 111 0.28 -1.38 -9.32
C GLY A 111 0.56 -0.15 -8.45
N MET A 112 -0.05 1.00 -8.76
CA MET A 112 0.04 2.24 -7.98
C MET A 112 -0.99 2.33 -6.85
N LEU A 113 -2.05 1.50 -6.86
CA LEU A 113 -3.09 1.52 -5.83
C LEU A 113 -2.58 1.33 -4.38
N PRO A 114 -1.57 0.48 -4.09
CA PRO A 114 -1.00 0.38 -2.74
C PRO A 114 -0.55 1.74 -2.18
N LEU A 115 0.09 2.58 -3.00
CA LEU A 115 0.53 3.92 -2.59
C LEU A 115 -0.64 4.79 -2.17
N TYR A 116 -1.68 4.86 -3.01
CA TYR A 116 -2.86 5.67 -2.73
C TYR A 116 -3.62 5.17 -1.51
N PHE A 117 -3.72 3.86 -1.34
CA PHE A 117 -4.33 3.26 -0.16
C PHE A 117 -3.59 3.67 1.12
N GLN A 118 -2.26 3.62 1.12
CA GLN A 118 -1.47 4.01 2.28
C GLN A 118 -1.59 5.52 2.58
N GLN A 119 -1.58 6.37 1.55
CA GLN A 119 -1.79 7.81 1.70
C GLN A 119 -3.19 8.12 2.24
N PHE A 120 -4.21 7.44 1.73
CA PHE A 120 -5.59 7.59 2.19
C PHE A 120 -5.73 7.23 3.67
N LEU A 121 -5.16 6.12 4.12
CA LEU A 121 -5.22 5.73 5.54
C LEU A 121 -4.50 6.72 6.45
N ARG A 122 -3.35 7.26 6.01
CA ARG A 122 -2.65 8.32 6.76
C ARG A 122 -3.50 9.58 6.86
N LEU A 123 -4.10 10.03 5.76
CA LEU A 123 -4.98 11.19 5.75
C LEU A 123 -6.23 10.99 6.61
N GLN A 124 -6.83 9.81 6.55
CA GLN A 124 -8.00 9.46 7.37
C GLN A 124 -7.67 9.56 8.86
N GLU A 125 -6.51 9.05 9.27
CA GLU A 125 -6.05 9.07 10.66
C GLU A 125 -5.81 10.50 11.15
N ILE A 126 -5.10 11.32 10.38
CA ILE A 126 -4.87 12.74 10.69
C ILE A 126 -6.19 13.52 10.75
N SER A 127 -7.10 13.28 9.80
CA SER A 127 -8.40 13.95 9.75
C SER A 127 -9.27 13.61 10.96
N LEU A 128 -9.20 12.38 11.45
CA LEU A 128 -9.90 11.97 12.67
C LEU A 128 -9.34 12.66 13.91
N ARG A 129 -8.01 12.85 13.99
CA ARG A 129 -7.38 13.58 15.10
C ARG A 129 -7.76 15.06 15.10
N LEU A 130 -7.70 15.73 13.96
CA LEU A 130 -8.05 17.16 13.86
C LEU A 130 -9.48 17.43 14.34
N LYS A 131 -10.44 16.58 13.96
CA LYS A 131 -11.83 16.68 14.42
C LYS A 131 -12.03 16.48 15.92
N GLN A 132 -11.04 15.98 16.65
CA GLN A 132 -11.11 15.80 18.11
C GLN A 132 -10.48 16.97 18.87
N VAL A 133 -9.76 17.87 18.17
CA VAL A 133 -9.11 19.05 18.76
C VAL A 133 -9.99 20.31 18.63
N ASP A 134 -10.89 20.34 17.63
CA ASP A 134 -11.97 21.32 17.48
C ASP A 134 -13.20 20.95 18.33
#